data_AF-A0A6B3EID1-F1
#
_entry.id   AF-A0A6B3EID1-F1
#
_cell.length_a   1.000
_cell.length_b   1.000
_cell.length_c   1.000
_cell.angle_alpha   90.00
_cell.angle_beta   90.00
_cell.angle_gamma   90.00
#
_symmetry.space_group_name_H-M   'P 1'
#
loop_
_entity.id
_entity.type
_entity.pdbx_description
1 polymer ?
#
loop_
_entity_poly.entity_id
_entity_poly.type
_entity_poly.pdbx_seq_one_letter_code
_entity_poly.pdbx_strand_id
1 'polypeptide(L)'
;SAAGASADAVPPATAPPVRSLTYNVCGASAGCRSDLDLPAWTAVVAGEAHDWDADAVMLQELCFGQWEALRGALPEYQGVWTSTVGSASGCAKWSDDTRFGLGVFVKAPAVDRLTAPLTVPAGLEPRAVLCARGPVQGRTTLA
;
A
#
# COMPACT_ATOMS: atom_id res chain seq x y z
N SER A 1 -5.96 12.73 41.65
CA SER A 1 -5.89 11.55 40.77
C SER A 1 -6.55 11.88 39.46
N ALA A 2 -5.84 11.82 38.34
CA ALA A 2 -6.41 12.04 37.01
C ALA A 2 -6.99 10.72 36.51
N ALA A 3 -8.28 10.71 36.16
CA ALA A 3 -8.89 9.59 35.46
C ALA A 3 -8.27 9.52 34.06
N GLY A 4 -7.64 8.38 33.72
CA GLY A 4 -7.16 8.14 32.37
C GLY A 4 -8.34 8.15 31.41
N ALA A 5 -8.21 8.89 30.30
CA ALA A 5 -9.19 8.86 29.22
C ALA A 5 -9.31 7.40 28.73
N SER A 6 -10.46 6.79 28.97
CA SER A 6 -10.79 5.52 28.34
C SER A 6 -10.93 5.82 26.85
N ALA A 7 -10.12 5.16 26.02
CA ALA A 7 -10.32 5.23 24.58
C ALA A 7 -11.75 4.78 24.30
N ASP A 8 -12.56 5.63 23.67
CA ASP A 8 -13.95 5.32 23.34
C ASP A 8 -13.98 4.00 22.57
N ALA A 9 -14.42 2.93 23.25
CA ALA A 9 -14.61 1.64 22.64
C ALA A 9 -15.84 1.76 21.73
N VAL A 10 -15.62 2.09 20.45
CA VAL A 10 -16.71 2.22 19.48
C VAL A 10 -17.39 0.86 19.34
N PRO A 11 -18.66 0.71 19.73
CA PRO A 11 -19.38 -0.55 19.56
C PRO A 11 -19.36 -0.99 18.09
N PRO A 12 -19.23 -2.29 17.78
CA PRO A 12 -19.20 -2.77 16.40
C PRO A 12 -20.39 -2.30 15.56
N ALA A 13 -21.55 -2.08 16.19
CA ALA A 13 -22.78 -1.60 15.53
C ALA A 13 -22.72 -0.12 15.08
N THR A 14 -21.83 0.69 15.64
CA THR A 14 -21.69 2.12 15.32
C THR A 14 -20.31 2.47 14.78
N ALA A 15 -19.42 1.48 14.60
CA ALA A 15 -18.11 1.71 14.03
C ALA A 15 -18.23 2.07 12.54
N PRO A 16 -17.52 3.10 12.06
CA PRO A 16 -17.47 3.37 10.63
C PRO A 16 -16.99 2.15 9.84
N PRO A 17 -17.50 1.95 8.62
CA PRO A 17 -17.01 0.90 7.74
C PRO A 17 -15.52 1.14 7.46
N VAL A 18 -14.75 0.05 7.38
CA VAL A 18 -13.39 0.10 6.86
C VAL A 18 -13.46 0.16 5.35
N ARG A 19 -12.77 1.13 4.75
CA ARG A 19 -12.66 1.28 3.30
C ARG A 19 -11.28 0.85 2.83
N SER A 20 -11.27 0.00 1.82
CA SER A 20 -10.03 -0.47 1.21
C SER A 20 -10.07 -0.26 -0.30
N LEU A 21 -8.97 0.25 -0.84
CA LEU A 21 -8.71 0.32 -2.27
C LEU A 21 -7.67 -0.73 -2.61
N THR A 22 -7.95 -1.56 -3.61
CA THR A 22 -6.93 -2.44 -4.21
C THR A 22 -6.88 -2.21 -5.70
N TYR A 23 -5.67 -2.06 -6.24
CA TYR A 23 -5.50 -1.81 -7.66
C TYR A 23 -4.14 -2.31 -8.16
N ASN A 24 -4.16 -2.92 -9.34
CA ASN A 24 -2.94 -3.26 -10.06
C ASN A 24 -2.54 -2.05 -10.91
N VAL A 25 -1.40 -1.43 -10.58
CA VAL A 25 -0.99 -0.17 -11.22
C VAL A 25 -0.22 -0.36 -12.52
N CYS A 26 0.03 -1.61 -12.93
CA CYS A 26 0.81 -1.96 -14.11
C CYS A 26 2.11 -1.14 -14.22
N GLY A 27 2.89 -1.06 -13.13
CA GLY A 27 4.00 -0.12 -13.01
C GLY A 27 5.12 -0.34 -14.02
N ALA A 28 5.32 -1.56 -14.50
CA ALA A 28 6.44 -1.90 -15.38
C ALA A 28 6.05 -2.11 -16.85
N SER A 29 4.93 -2.79 -17.14
CA SER A 29 4.62 -3.25 -18.48
C SER A 29 4.24 -2.12 -19.43
N ALA A 30 4.96 -1.97 -20.54
CA ALA A 30 4.66 -0.96 -21.57
C ALA A 30 3.26 -1.12 -22.20
N GLY A 31 2.60 -2.27 -22.03
CA GLY A 31 1.25 -2.51 -22.55
C GLY A 31 0.12 -1.85 -21.75
N CYS A 32 0.36 -1.51 -20.48
CA CYS A 32 -0.67 -0.88 -19.63
C CYS A 32 -0.15 0.15 -18.62
N ARG A 33 1.16 0.35 -18.52
CA ARG A 33 1.75 1.34 -17.63
C ARG A 33 1.28 2.73 -18.01
N SER A 34 0.90 3.51 -17.00
CA SER A 34 0.46 4.90 -17.18
C SER A 34 1.46 5.73 -17.99
N ASP A 35 0.95 6.57 -18.89
CA ASP A 35 1.74 7.54 -19.65
C ASP A 35 2.14 8.76 -18.82
N LEU A 36 1.49 8.99 -17.68
CA LEU A 36 1.81 10.08 -16.76
C LEU A 36 3.27 10.01 -16.30
N ASP A 37 3.83 11.17 -15.95
CA ASP A 37 5.09 11.24 -15.21
C ASP A 37 4.86 10.87 -13.73
N LEU A 38 5.95 10.72 -12.97
CA LEU A 38 5.86 10.29 -11.58
C LEU A 38 5.02 11.26 -10.72
N PRO A 39 5.23 12.59 -10.74
CA PRO A 39 4.41 13.52 -9.95
C PRO A 39 2.92 13.46 -10.28
N ALA A 40 2.53 13.45 -11.56
CA ALA A 40 1.12 13.39 -11.94
C ALA A 40 0.49 12.04 -11.58
N TRP A 41 1.22 10.94 -11.80
CA TRP A 41 0.77 9.61 -11.40
C TRP A 41 0.56 9.52 -9.88
N THR A 42 1.50 10.04 -9.09
CA THR A 42 1.41 10.07 -7.62
C THR A 42 0.23 10.90 -7.15
N ALA A 43 0.01 12.08 -7.74
CA ALA A 43 -1.12 12.95 -7.39
C ALA A 43 -2.47 12.27 -7.66
N VAL A 44 -2.62 11.56 -8.78
CA VAL A 44 -3.85 10.80 -9.10
C VAL A 44 -4.09 9.70 -8.08
N VAL A 45 -3.08 8.84 -7.83
CA VAL A 45 -3.27 7.69 -6.92
C VAL A 45 -3.47 8.13 -5.47
N ALA A 46 -2.77 9.17 -5.01
CA ALA A 46 -3.01 9.76 -3.70
C ALA A 46 -4.41 10.42 -3.63
N GLY A 47 -4.82 11.12 -4.69
CA GLY A 47 -6.17 11.67 -4.83
C GLY A 47 -7.25 10.61 -4.64
N GLU A 48 -7.15 9.48 -5.33
CA GLU A 48 -8.08 8.36 -5.14
C GLU A 48 -8.10 7.83 -3.69
N ALA A 49 -6.95 7.77 -3.01
CA ALA A 49 -6.91 7.38 -1.60
C ALA A 49 -7.71 8.33 -0.71
N HIS A 50 -7.64 9.64 -0.96
CA HIS A 50 -8.37 10.66 -0.21
C HIS A 50 -9.85 10.75 -0.61
N ASP A 51 -10.16 10.73 -1.90
CA ASP A 51 -11.51 10.90 -2.45
C ASP A 51 -12.43 9.74 -2.02
N TRP A 52 -11.90 8.52 -1.97
CA TRP A 52 -12.62 7.36 -1.44
C TRP A 52 -12.60 7.30 0.09
N ASP A 53 -11.83 8.16 0.74
CA ASP A 53 -11.49 8.11 2.17
C ASP A 53 -11.06 6.68 2.56
N ALA A 54 -10.08 6.14 1.83
CA ALA A 54 -9.61 4.78 2.06
C ALA A 54 -8.83 4.69 3.38
N ASP A 55 -9.11 3.69 4.21
CA ASP A 55 -8.29 3.37 5.39
C ASP A 55 -7.03 2.58 4.99
N ALA A 56 -7.13 1.83 3.89
CA ALA A 56 -6.03 1.05 3.36
C ALA A 56 -5.99 1.10 1.82
N VAL A 57 -4.79 1.24 1.26
CA VAL A 57 -4.52 1.20 -0.17
C VAL A 57 -3.52 0.07 -0.45
N MET A 58 -3.89 -0.88 -1.30
CA MET A 58 -3.13 -2.08 -1.61
C MET A 58 -2.84 -2.13 -3.10
N LEU A 59 -1.58 -1.95 -3.48
CA LEU A 59 -1.18 -1.82 -4.87
C LEU A 59 -0.36 -3.03 -5.32
N GLN A 60 -0.76 -3.61 -6.45
CA GLN A 60 -0.03 -4.67 -7.14
C GLN A 60 0.72 -4.10 -8.33
N GLU A 61 1.78 -4.78 -8.76
CA GLU A 61 2.65 -4.37 -9.88
C GLU A 61 3.27 -2.98 -9.69
N LEU A 62 3.64 -2.66 -8.46
CA LEU A 62 4.16 -1.35 -8.07
C LEU A 62 5.69 -1.33 -8.20
N CYS A 63 6.22 -0.39 -8.97
CA CYS A 63 7.66 -0.13 -9.01
C CYS A 63 8.13 0.62 -7.76
N PHE A 64 9.38 0.42 -7.34
CA PHE A 64 9.89 1.01 -6.10
C PHE A 64 9.78 2.56 -6.07
N GLY A 65 10.15 3.24 -7.15
CA GLY A 65 10.02 4.71 -7.24
C GLY A 65 8.58 5.21 -7.07
N GLN A 66 7.59 4.45 -7.56
CA GLN A 66 6.17 4.78 -7.36
C GLN A 66 5.75 4.63 -5.89
N TRP A 67 6.21 3.57 -5.22
CA TRP A 67 5.97 3.38 -3.79
C TRP A 67 6.58 4.51 -2.96
N GLU A 68 7.83 4.88 -3.25
CA GLU A 68 8.53 5.93 -2.51
C GLU A 68 7.83 7.28 -2.66
N ALA A 69 7.40 7.63 -3.88
CA ALA A 69 6.65 8.85 -4.13
C ALA A 69 5.31 8.88 -3.38
N LEU A 70 4.55 7.77 -3.40
CA LEU A 70 3.30 7.66 -2.64
C LEU A 70 3.50 7.75 -1.13
N ARG A 71 4.58 7.16 -0.60
CA ARG A 71 4.92 7.28 0.83
C ARG A 71 5.16 8.74 1.22
N GLY A 72 5.73 9.55 0.33
CA GLY A 72 5.88 11.00 0.56
C GLY A 72 4.56 11.77 0.42
N ALA A 73 3.68 11.36 -0.50
CA ALA A 73 2.41 12.03 -0.77
C ALA A 73 1.27 11.68 0.20
N LEU A 74 1.38 10.57 0.93
CA LEU A 74 0.39 10.08 1.90
C LEU A 74 0.98 10.05 3.32
N PRO A 75 1.33 11.20 3.92
CA PRO A 75 2.04 11.26 5.20
C PRO A 75 1.22 10.74 6.40
N GLU A 76 -0.10 10.69 6.30
CA GLU A 76 -0.99 10.11 7.30
C GLU A 76 -1.11 8.58 7.20
N TYR A 77 -0.54 7.98 6.15
CA TYR A 77 -0.49 6.54 5.96
C TYR A 77 0.89 5.99 6.29
N GLN A 78 0.91 4.80 6.89
CA GLN A 78 2.13 4.00 7.01
C GLN A 78 2.22 3.05 5.81
N GLY A 79 3.26 3.27 5.00
CA GLY A 79 3.56 2.48 3.82
C GLY A 79 4.54 1.33 4.12
N VAL A 80 4.18 0.11 3.73
CA VAL A 80 5.08 -1.05 3.65
C VAL A 80 5.16 -1.55 2.22
N TRP A 81 6.30 -2.15 1.87
CA TRP A 81 6.56 -2.62 0.51
C TRP A 81 7.38 -3.91 0.52
N THR A 82 7.20 -4.73 -0.51
CA THR A 82 8.03 -5.90 -0.77
C THR A 82 8.28 -6.07 -2.27
N SER A 83 9.47 -6.56 -2.61
CA SER A 83 9.83 -6.93 -3.98
C SER A 83 9.39 -8.35 -4.26
N THR A 84 8.70 -8.58 -5.38
CA THR A 84 8.50 -9.93 -5.93
C THR A 84 9.50 -10.22 -7.04
N VAL A 85 9.92 -9.19 -7.78
CA VAL A 85 10.94 -9.27 -8.84
C VAL A 85 12.06 -8.29 -8.55
N GLY A 86 13.30 -8.79 -8.53
CA GLY A 86 14.48 -7.99 -8.17
C GLY A 86 14.87 -6.91 -9.18
N SER A 87 14.39 -7.00 -10.42
CA SER A 87 14.52 -5.95 -11.43
C SER A 87 13.50 -6.16 -12.55
N ALA A 88 12.76 -5.11 -12.89
CA ALA A 88 11.91 -5.01 -14.07
C ALA A 88 12.29 -3.76 -14.86
N SER A 89 12.72 -3.91 -16.11
CA SER A 89 13.25 -2.80 -16.94
C SER A 89 12.27 -1.63 -17.07
N GLY A 90 10.97 -1.91 -17.10
CA GLY A 90 9.93 -0.89 -17.11
C GLY A 90 9.90 0.00 -15.86
N CYS A 91 10.43 -0.44 -14.72
CA CYS A 91 10.49 0.40 -13.53
C CYS A 91 11.50 1.55 -13.63
N ALA A 92 12.44 1.50 -14.59
CA ALA A 92 13.37 2.60 -14.87
C ALA A 92 12.67 3.91 -15.30
N LYS A 93 11.37 3.86 -15.66
CA LYS A 93 10.57 5.07 -15.89
C LYS A 93 10.43 5.93 -14.62
N TRP A 94 10.41 5.30 -13.45
CA TRP A 94 10.00 5.95 -12.19
C TRP A 94 11.18 6.29 -11.30
N SER A 95 12.26 5.52 -11.35
CA SER A 95 13.49 5.71 -10.56
C SER A 95 14.61 4.81 -11.06
N ASP A 96 15.84 5.05 -10.60
CA ASP A 96 16.99 4.15 -10.84
C ASP A 96 16.82 2.78 -10.16
N ASP A 97 16.03 2.71 -9.08
CA ASP A 97 15.65 1.44 -8.47
C ASP A 97 14.57 0.75 -9.32
N THR A 98 14.97 -0.32 -10.00
CA THR A 98 14.12 -1.06 -10.93
C THR A 98 13.35 -2.21 -10.28
N ARG A 99 13.32 -2.31 -8.95
CA ARG A 99 12.58 -3.38 -8.26
C ARG A 99 11.07 -3.21 -8.43
N PHE A 100 10.38 -4.33 -8.45
CA PHE A 100 8.95 -4.45 -8.71
C PHE A 100 8.28 -5.36 -7.67
N GLY A 101 7.07 -4.99 -7.24
CA GLY A 101 6.32 -5.81 -6.30
C GLY A 101 5.03 -5.19 -5.80
N LEU A 102 4.84 -5.23 -4.48
CA LEU A 102 3.58 -4.89 -3.80
C LEU A 102 3.80 -3.76 -2.81
N GLY A 103 2.85 -2.84 -2.73
CA GLY A 103 2.82 -1.78 -1.71
C GLY A 103 1.50 -1.81 -0.95
N VAL A 104 1.55 -1.57 0.36
CA VAL A 104 0.36 -1.37 1.21
C VAL A 104 0.55 -0.11 2.03
N PHE A 105 -0.44 0.77 2.01
CA PHE A 105 -0.51 1.99 2.81
C PHE A 105 -1.72 1.90 3.73
N VAL A 106 -1.55 2.17 5.02
CA VAL A 106 -2.65 2.10 6.01
C VAL A 106 -2.68 3.38 6.85
N LYS A 107 -3.86 4.00 7.01
CA LYS A 107 -4.08 5.10 7.97
C LYS A 107 -3.91 4.58 9.40
N ALA A 108 -2.69 4.67 9.92
CA ALA A 108 -2.31 4.16 11.23
C ALA A 108 -1.09 4.93 11.77
N PRO A 109 -0.86 4.95 13.10
CA PRO A 109 0.36 5.53 13.66
C PRO A 109 1.60 4.67 13.39
N ALA A 110 1.44 3.35 13.29
CA ALA A 110 2.49 2.39 13.00
C ALA A 110 1.90 1.10 12.45
N VAL A 111 2.68 0.37 11.64
CA VAL A 111 2.33 -0.97 11.16
C VAL A 111 3.56 -1.89 11.14
N ASP A 112 3.34 -3.17 11.43
CA ASP A 112 4.33 -4.22 11.17
C ASP A 112 4.23 -4.67 9.70
N ARG A 113 5.38 -4.87 9.08
CA ARG A 113 5.48 -5.48 7.75
C ARG A 113 5.58 -7.00 7.87
N LEU A 114 4.61 -7.71 7.30
CA LEU A 114 4.65 -9.17 7.18
C LEU A 114 4.62 -9.55 5.70
N THR A 115 5.47 -10.48 5.29
CA THR A 115 5.55 -10.95 3.91
C THR A 115 5.74 -12.45 3.86
N ALA A 116 5.08 -13.10 2.91
CA ALA A 116 5.26 -14.52 2.64
C ALA A 116 5.34 -14.75 1.13
N PRO A 117 6.41 -15.38 0.61
CA PRO A 117 6.43 -15.79 -0.78
C PRO A 117 5.38 -16.88 -1.02
N LEU A 118 4.76 -16.86 -2.21
CA LEU A 118 3.83 -17.89 -2.64
C LEU A 118 4.57 -18.91 -3.49
N THR A 119 4.22 -20.18 -3.31
CA THR A 119 4.64 -21.24 -4.23
C THR A 119 3.95 -21.03 -5.57
N VAL A 120 4.74 -20.74 -6.61
CA VAL A 120 4.26 -20.58 -7.98
C VAL A 120 4.84 -21.67 -8.88
N PRO A 121 4.09 -22.16 -9.90
CA PRO A 121 4.63 -23.04 -10.92
C PRO A 121 5.89 -22.48 -11.58
N ALA A 122 6.81 -23.37 -11.96
CA ALA A 122 8.03 -22.99 -12.65
C ALA A 122 7.74 -22.23 -13.95
N GLY A 123 8.51 -21.18 -14.22
CA GLY A 123 8.34 -20.33 -15.40
C GLY A 123 7.28 -19.24 -15.27
N LEU A 124 6.56 -19.17 -14.14
CA LEU A 124 5.68 -18.04 -13.83
C LEU A 124 6.42 -17.00 -12.97
N GLU A 125 5.94 -15.76 -13.04
CA GLU A 125 6.46 -14.67 -12.20
C GLU A 125 6.32 -15.00 -10.70
N PRO A 126 7.36 -14.74 -9.88
CA PRO A 126 7.26 -14.89 -8.43
C PRO A 126 6.14 -14.05 -7.83
N ARG A 127 5.43 -14.60 -6.85
CA ARG A 127 4.34 -13.92 -6.14
C ARG A 127 4.58 -13.94 -4.64
N ALA A 128 4.00 -12.97 -3.94
CA ALA A 128 4.03 -12.90 -2.49
C ALA A 128 2.69 -12.40 -1.96
N VAL A 129 2.46 -12.62 -0.68
CA VAL A 129 1.49 -11.87 0.11
C VAL A 129 2.25 -10.84 0.91
N LEU A 130 1.79 -9.58 0.87
CA LEU A 130 2.26 -8.50 1.71
C LEU A 130 1.11 -8.09 2.64
N CYS A 131 1.39 -8.04 3.94
CA CYS A 131 0.46 -7.54 4.94
C CYS A 131 1.08 -6.36 5.70
N ALA A 132 0.24 -5.39 6.04
CA ALA A 132 0.52 -4.36 7.03
C ALA A 132 -0.37 -4.61 8.25
N ARG A 133 0.23 -4.92 9.41
CA ARG A 133 -0.51 -5.15 10.65
C ARG A 133 -0.43 -3.91 11.52
N GLY A 134 -1.56 -3.27 11.79
CA GLY A 134 -1.65 -2.14 12.72
C GLY A 134 -3.11 -1.82 13.04
N PRO A 135 -3.37 -0.85 13.93
CA PRO A 135 -4.72 -0.45 14.25
C PRO A 135 -5.34 0.33 13.08
N VAL A 136 -6.57 -0.04 12.69
CA VAL A 136 -7.36 0.67 11.68
C VAL A 136 -8.57 1.31 12.36
N GLN A 137 -8.70 2.63 12.25
CA GLN A 137 -9.68 3.41 13.00
C GLN A 137 -9.64 3.12 14.52
N GLY A 138 -8.43 2.99 15.07
CA GLY A 138 -8.20 2.67 16.49
C GLY A 138 -8.48 1.20 16.88
N ARG A 139 -8.92 0.36 15.95
CA ARG A 139 -9.23 -1.07 16.19
C ARG A 139 -8.03 -1.93 15.83
N THR A 140 -7.51 -2.69 16.79
CA THR A 140 -6.54 -3.75 16.51
C THR A 140 -7.29 -4.98 16.00
N THR A 141 -6.93 -5.47 14.82
CA THR A 141 -7.69 -6.52 14.13
C THR A 141 -7.33 -7.94 14.59
N LEU A 142 -6.27 -8.11 15.39
CA LEU A 142 -5.84 -9.39 15.94
C LEU A 142 -5.09 -9.16 17.27
N ALA A 143 -5.62 -9.67 18.39
CA ALA A 143 -4.90 -9.89 19.63
C ALA A 143 -4.24 -11.27 19.59
#